data_AF-A0A6A4FVR1-F1
#
_entry.id   AF-A0A6A4FVR1-F1
#
_cell.length_a   1.000
_cell.length_b   1.000
_cell.length_c   1.000
_cell.angle_alpha   90.00
_cell.angle_beta   90.00
_cell.angle_gamma   90.00
#
_symmetry.space_group_name_H-M   'P 1'
#
loop_
_entity.id
_entity.type
_entity.pdbx_description
1 polymer ?
#
loop_
_entity_poly.entity_id
_entity_poly.type
_entity_poly.pdbx_seq_one_letter_code
_entity_poly.pdbx_strand_id
1 'polypeptide(L)'
;MHDKTVTLLIYEYGSGVGRKQDRQAFLKACILPTETDRAGAAAEVTLREVVGRLQEQWGGASYDGSAVVWRMWANEVTHNLDRSTWDDLISAPPPSRILELLRASDSRVEAHLNRLRQSTRTALTCVNGCIAEVNILRGDWEAYDRRLEDYEQSLRSRKEMIEASLDDINLPDPSEVGDSMEHIENVEDLEHQ
;
A
#
# COMPACT_ATOMS: atom_id res chain seq x y z
N MET A 1 29.75 46.58 42.43
CA MET A 1 29.68 45.21 42.99
C MET A 1 28.73 44.41 42.11
N HIS A 2 29.18 43.33 41.49
CA HIS A 2 28.34 42.53 40.60
C HIS A 2 27.60 41.48 41.43
N ASP A 3 26.27 41.57 41.41
CA ASP A 3 25.34 40.70 42.11
C ASP A 3 25.41 39.29 41.50
N LYS A 4 25.98 38.32 42.22
CA LYS A 4 26.11 36.94 41.76
C LYS A 4 24.90 36.16 42.22
N THR A 5 24.00 35.86 41.30
CA THR A 5 22.86 34.98 41.53
C THR A 5 23.33 33.57 41.85
N VAL A 6 22.94 33.03 43.01
CA VAL A 6 23.21 31.64 43.41
C VAL A 6 21.91 30.85 43.31
N THR A 7 21.95 29.77 42.54
CA THR A 7 20.81 28.83 42.41
C THR A 7 20.92 27.75 43.48
N LEU A 8 19.95 27.71 44.40
CA LEU A 8 19.81 26.66 45.41
C LEU A 8 18.78 25.64 44.92
N LEU A 9 19.19 24.39 44.75
CA LEU A 9 18.33 23.28 44.36
C LEU A 9 18.00 22.45 45.62
N ILE A 10 16.72 22.46 46.04
CA ILE A 10 16.22 21.68 47.18
C ILE A 10 15.32 20.58 46.61
N TYR A 11 15.68 19.32 46.86
CA TYR A 11 14.94 18.15 46.37
C TYR A 11 13.98 17.63 47.44
N GLU A 12 12.68 17.59 47.14
CA GLU A 12 11.61 17.16 48.05
C GLU A 12 11.70 15.67 48.43
N TYR A 13 12.19 14.84 47.50
CA TYR A 13 12.32 13.39 47.68
C TYR A 13 13.77 12.90 47.54
N GLY A 14 14.74 13.79 47.69
CA GLY A 14 16.16 13.48 47.50
C GLY A 14 16.87 13.04 48.78
N SER A 15 17.61 11.93 48.73
CA SER A 15 18.58 11.57 49.76
C SER A 15 19.87 12.37 49.54
N GLY A 16 20.18 13.30 50.44
CA GLY A 16 21.41 14.08 50.39
C GLY A 16 22.64 13.21 50.66
N VAL A 17 23.61 13.20 49.75
CA VAL A 17 24.87 12.47 49.95
C VAL A 17 25.85 13.35 50.72
N GLY A 18 25.82 13.27 52.05
CA GLY A 18 26.57 14.17 52.93
C GLY A 18 28.07 13.88 53.05
N ARG A 19 28.52 12.63 52.83
CA ARG A 19 29.93 12.24 52.93
C ARG A 19 30.51 11.85 51.58
N LYS A 20 31.79 12.19 51.37
CA LYS A 20 32.54 11.79 50.17
C LYS A 20 32.55 10.26 49.93
N GLN A 21 32.58 9.48 51.01
CA GLN A 21 32.53 8.00 50.96
C GLN A 21 31.19 7.50 50.42
N ASP A 22 30.08 8.06 50.89
CA ASP A 22 28.73 7.69 50.44
C ASP A 22 28.55 8.02 48.94
N ARG A 23 29.13 9.15 48.48
CA ARG A 23 29.16 9.50 47.05
C ARG A 23 29.95 8.49 46.24
N GLN A 24 31.11 8.06 46.73
CA GLN A 24 31.93 7.06 46.03
C GLN A 24 31.23 5.70 45.99
N ALA A 25 30.58 5.29 47.08
CA ALA A 25 29.80 4.06 47.12
C ALA A 25 28.63 4.11 46.13
N PHE A 26 27.88 5.22 46.08
CA PHE A 26 26.80 5.43 45.12
C PHE A 26 27.29 5.39 43.67
N LEU A 27 28.35 6.15 43.35
CA LEU A 27 28.90 6.16 41.99
C LEU A 27 29.36 4.77 41.56
N LYS A 28 30.00 4.01 42.45
CA LYS A 28 30.43 2.65 42.16
C LYS A 28 29.26 1.67 41.97
N ALA A 29 28.17 1.87 42.71
CA ALA A 29 27.01 0.99 42.64
C ALA A 29 26.11 1.27 41.42
N CYS A 30 25.95 2.54 41.05
CA CYS A 30 24.88 2.96 40.14
C CYS A 30 25.37 3.56 38.82
N ILE A 31 26.57 4.14 38.78
CA ILE A 31 27.01 4.97 37.64
C ILE A 31 28.21 4.33 36.92
N LEU A 32 29.23 3.91 37.67
CA LEU A 32 30.45 3.35 37.11
C LEU A 32 30.25 1.90 36.64
N PRO A 33 31.04 1.43 35.66
CA PRO A 33 31.00 0.04 35.24
C PRO A 33 31.42 -0.88 36.39
N THR A 34 30.79 -2.05 36.48
CA THR A 34 31.05 -3.04 37.54
C THR A 34 32.52 -3.46 37.56
N GLU A 35 33.11 -3.64 36.39
CA GLU A 35 34.51 -4.00 36.20
C GLU A 35 35.12 -3.13 35.10
N THR A 36 36.32 -2.61 35.37
CA THR A 36 37.14 -1.90 34.38
C THR A 36 38.46 -2.64 34.20
N ASP A 37 39.00 -2.60 32.99
CA ASP A 37 40.30 -3.18 32.68
C ASP A 37 41.46 -2.33 33.22
N ARG A 38 42.70 -2.77 32.98
CA ARG A 38 43.91 -2.05 33.44
C ARG A 38 44.05 -0.66 32.82
N ALA A 39 43.37 -0.38 31.71
CA ALA A 39 43.36 0.91 31.04
C ALA A 39 42.18 1.80 31.46
N GLY A 40 41.27 1.29 32.30
CA GLY A 40 40.08 2.00 32.77
C GLY A 40 38.87 1.91 31.83
N ALA A 41 38.92 1.08 30.79
CA ALA A 41 37.78 0.80 29.92
C ALA A 41 36.86 -0.26 30.54
N ALA A 42 35.63 -0.41 30.05
CA ALA A 42 34.74 -1.49 30.49
C ALA A 42 35.40 -2.85 30.26
N ALA A 43 35.39 -3.72 31.28
CA ALA A 43 36.00 -5.03 31.18
C ALA A 43 35.29 -5.92 30.15
N GLU A 44 36.00 -6.92 29.60
CA GLU A 44 35.46 -7.87 28.62
C GLU A 44 34.21 -8.61 29.13
N VAL A 45 34.10 -8.85 30.45
CA VAL A 45 32.91 -9.46 31.05
C VAL A 45 31.68 -8.57 30.84
N THR A 46 31.82 -7.26 31.07
CA THR A 46 30.78 -6.26 30.86
C THR A 46 30.44 -6.07 29.38
N LEU A 47 31.45 -6.08 28.51
CA LEU A 47 31.22 -6.02 27.05
C LEU A 47 30.40 -7.23 26.57
N ARG A 48 30.70 -8.46 27.03
CA ARG A 48 29.93 -9.65 26.66
C ARG A 48 28.49 -9.59 27.15
N GLU A 49 28.26 -9.08 28.36
CA GLU A 49 26.91 -8.88 28.89
C GLU A 49 26.12 -7.93 27.99
N VAL A 50 26.69 -6.78 27.62
CA VAL A 50 26.05 -5.80 26.72
C VAL A 50 25.83 -6.39 25.32
N VAL A 51 26.77 -7.16 24.78
CA VAL A 51 26.57 -7.90 23.52
C VAL A 51 25.36 -8.83 23.60
N GLY A 52 25.24 -9.60 24.68
CA GLY A 52 24.11 -10.51 24.87
C GLY A 52 22.77 -9.78 24.87
N ARG A 53 22.69 -8.64 25.57
CA ARG A 53 21.49 -7.80 25.60
C ARG A 53 21.15 -7.18 24.25
N LEU A 54 22.15 -6.68 23.52
CA LEU A 54 21.97 -6.17 22.16
C LEU A 54 21.44 -7.25 21.21
N GLN A 55 21.99 -8.47 21.30
CA GLN A 55 21.55 -9.60 20.47
C GLN A 55 20.16 -10.10 20.86
N GLU A 56 19.79 -10.06 22.13
CA GLU A 56 18.43 -10.41 22.58
C GLU A 56 17.40 -9.42 22.04
N GLN A 57 17.70 -8.12 22.05
CA GLN A 57 16.79 -7.09 21.59
C GLN A 57 16.71 -6.98 20.06
N TRP A 58 17.86 -7.09 19.38
CA TRP A 58 17.99 -6.74 17.96
C TRP A 58 18.36 -7.91 17.05
N GLY A 59 18.90 -8.99 17.62
CA GLY A 59 19.34 -10.17 16.87
C GLY A 59 18.18 -10.98 16.29
N GLY A 60 18.44 -11.62 15.15
CA GLY A 60 17.53 -12.57 14.50
C GLY A 60 16.37 -11.92 13.73
N ALA A 61 15.59 -11.06 14.37
CA ALA A 61 14.42 -10.43 13.75
C ALA A 61 14.80 -9.18 12.94
N SER A 62 15.72 -8.34 13.45
CA SER A 62 16.01 -7.02 12.88
C SER A 62 17.34 -6.99 12.14
N TYR A 63 18.39 -7.51 12.77
CA TYR A 63 19.76 -7.45 12.27
C TYR A 63 20.48 -8.78 12.46
N ASP A 64 21.36 -9.09 11.52
CA ASP A 64 22.37 -10.13 11.59
C ASP A 64 23.76 -9.50 11.47
N GLY A 65 24.75 -10.06 12.16
CA GLY A 65 26.07 -9.46 12.25
C GLY A 65 27.10 -10.40 12.85
N SER A 66 28.34 -10.28 12.42
CA SER A 66 29.44 -11.04 13.02
C SER A 66 29.64 -10.67 14.48
N ALA A 67 30.21 -11.58 15.28
CA ALA A 67 30.51 -11.33 16.69
C ALA A 67 31.36 -10.06 16.91
N VAL A 68 32.18 -9.68 15.93
CA VAL A 68 32.99 -8.45 15.98
C VAL A 68 32.13 -7.20 15.86
N VAL A 69 31.12 -7.19 14.99
CA VAL A 69 30.22 -6.04 14.81
C VAL A 69 29.37 -5.82 16.06
N TRP A 70 28.86 -6.90 16.66
CA TRP A 70 28.15 -6.81 17.94
C TRP A 70 29.03 -6.27 19.06
N ARG A 71 30.31 -6.69 19.12
CA ARG A 71 31.28 -6.14 20.07
C ARG A 71 31.58 -4.66 19.80
N MET A 72 31.70 -4.24 18.55
CA MET A 72 31.89 -2.82 18.21
C MET A 72 30.72 -1.97 18.72
N TRP A 73 29.49 -2.45 18.56
CA TRP A 73 28.32 -1.76 19.09
C TRP A 73 28.30 -1.73 20.62
N ALA A 74 28.55 -2.86 21.27
CA ALA A 74 28.64 -2.91 22.73
C ALA A 74 29.72 -1.97 23.28
N ASN A 75 30.85 -1.84 22.58
CA ASN A 75 31.90 -0.90 22.96
C ASN A 75 31.46 0.57 22.82
N GLU A 76 30.65 0.90 21.82
CA GLU A 76 30.08 2.25 21.68
C GLU A 76 29.12 2.56 22.84
N VAL A 77 28.30 1.58 23.25
CA VAL A 77 27.38 1.70 24.39
C VAL A 77 28.15 1.92 25.69
N THR A 78 29.21 1.16 25.92
CA THR A 78 29.96 1.22 27.19
C THR A 78 31.03 2.32 27.21
N HIS A 79 31.26 3.01 26.09
CA HIS A 79 32.35 3.98 25.92
C HIS A 79 32.31 5.12 26.95
N ASN A 80 31.11 5.60 27.33
CA ASN A 80 30.95 6.70 28.28
C ASN A 80 31.14 6.30 29.75
N LEU A 81 31.29 4.99 30.02
CA LEU A 81 31.41 4.40 31.37
C LEU A 81 30.25 4.74 32.32
N ASP A 82 29.13 5.26 31.80
CA ASP A 82 27.95 5.62 32.59
C ASP A 82 26.86 4.57 32.39
N ARG A 83 26.82 3.61 33.33
CA ARG A 83 25.88 2.50 33.30
C ARG A 83 24.43 2.95 33.31
N SER A 84 24.12 4.13 33.85
CA SER A 84 22.74 4.64 33.87
C SER A 84 22.19 4.94 32.48
N THR A 85 23.06 5.10 31.48
CA THR A 85 22.69 5.40 30.09
C THR A 85 22.61 4.15 29.20
N TRP A 86 23.10 3.00 29.66
CA TRP A 86 23.28 1.84 28.79
C TRP A 86 21.96 1.24 28.34
N ASP A 87 20.94 1.22 29.19
CA ASP A 87 19.63 0.66 28.85
C ASP A 87 18.96 1.46 27.72
N ASP A 88 19.08 2.79 27.78
CA ASP A 88 18.59 3.69 26.72
C ASP A 88 19.38 3.50 25.43
N LEU A 89 20.72 3.39 25.51
CA LEU A 89 21.60 3.18 24.36
C LEU A 89 21.44 1.80 23.71
N ILE A 90 21.15 0.76 24.50
CA ILE A 90 20.80 -0.58 24.02
C ILE A 90 19.43 -0.56 23.33
N SER A 91 18.51 0.25 23.85
CA SER A 91 17.17 0.40 23.26
C SER A 91 17.11 1.26 22.01
N ALA A 92 18.15 2.06 21.77
CA ALA A 92 18.27 2.87 20.58
C ALA A 92 18.64 2.02 19.35
N PRO A 93 18.25 2.46 18.12
CA PRO A 93 18.72 1.81 16.91
C PRO A 93 20.25 1.92 16.77
N PRO A 94 20.89 1.00 16.00
CA PRO A 94 22.34 0.99 15.86
C PRO A 94 22.87 2.30 15.25
N PRO A 95 24.01 2.82 15.74
CA PRO A 95 24.70 3.96 15.12
C PRO A 95 25.00 3.69 13.64
N SER A 96 25.00 4.73 12.79
CA SER A 96 25.16 4.59 11.32
C SER A 96 26.37 3.74 10.91
N ARG A 97 27.52 3.93 11.60
CA ARG A 97 28.75 3.16 11.37
C ARG A 97 28.58 1.65 11.64
N ILE A 98 27.75 1.28 12.60
CA ILE A 98 27.45 -0.12 12.94
C ILE A 98 26.38 -0.66 11.98
N LEU A 99 25.37 0.15 11.66
CA LEU A 99 24.28 -0.21 10.76
C LEU A 99 24.80 -0.66 9.37
N GLU A 100 25.84 0.01 8.85
CA GLU A 100 26.48 -0.38 7.58
C GLU A 100 27.14 -1.77 7.60
N LEU A 101 27.53 -2.24 8.79
CA LEU A 101 28.20 -3.53 8.98
C LEU A 101 27.22 -4.63 9.39
N LEU A 102 26.00 -4.27 9.78
CA LEU A 102 24.92 -5.19 10.08
C LEU A 102 24.17 -5.54 8.78
N ARG A 103 23.91 -6.83 8.58
CA ARG A 103 23.06 -7.31 7.50
C ARG A 103 21.61 -7.31 7.99
N ALA A 104 20.66 -7.02 7.10
CA ALA A 104 19.28 -7.38 7.38
C ALA A 104 19.21 -8.91 7.49
N SER A 105 18.50 -9.43 8.49
CA SER A 105 18.32 -10.87 8.63
C SER A 105 17.73 -11.48 7.36
N ASP A 106 18.22 -12.65 6.93
CA ASP A 106 17.73 -13.35 5.74
C ASP A 106 16.21 -13.54 5.78
N SER A 107 15.66 -13.75 6.98
CA SER A 107 14.21 -13.85 7.23
C SER A 107 13.42 -12.59 6.83
N ARG A 108 13.98 -11.40 7.02
CA ARG A 108 13.34 -10.13 6.66
C ARG A 108 13.41 -9.87 5.15
N VAL A 109 14.53 -10.24 4.51
CA VAL A 109 14.67 -10.17 3.05
C VAL A 109 13.72 -11.17 2.38
N GLU A 110 13.66 -12.40 2.88
CA GLU A 110 12.71 -13.42 2.41
C GLU A 110 11.26 -13.00 2.61
N ALA A 111 10.91 -12.43 3.77
CA ALA A 111 9.57 -11.92 4.03
C ALA A 111 9.19 -10.81 3.03
N HIS A 112 10.12 -9.90 2.72
CA HIS A 112 9.91 -8.86 1.72
C HIS A 112 9.73 -9.44 0.31
N LEU A 113 10.59 -10.37 -0.11
CA LEU A 113 10.47 -11.05 -1.40
C LEU A 113 9.15 -11.83 -1.51
N ASN A 114 8.71 -12.48 -0.45
CA ASN A 114 7.43 -13.19 -0.43
C ASN A 114 6.23 -12.23 -0.56
N ARG A 115 6.27 -11.06 0.08
CA ARG A 115 5.25 -10.02 -0.10
C ARG A 115 5.21 -9.50 -1.55
N LEU A 116 6.38 -9.21 -2.14
CA LEU A 116 6.47 -8.78 -3.54
C LEU A 116 5.95 -9.85 -4.50
N ARG A 117 6.33 -11.12 -4.29
CA ARG A 117 5.81 -12.26 -5.07
C ARG A 117 4.30 -12.37 -4.96
N GLN A 118 3.76 -12.23 -3.75
CA GLN A 118 2.32 -12.31 -3.53
C GLN A 118 1.58 -11.16 -4.23
N SER A 119 2.05 -9.92 -4.06
CA SER A 119 1.49 -8.75 -4.73
C SER A 119 1.51 -8.89 -6.25
N THR A 120 2.63 -9.36 -6.80
CA THR A 120 2.79 -9.58 -8.25
C THR A 120 1.85 -10.67 -8.75
N ARG A 121 1.68 -11.76 -8.00
CA ARG A 121 0.71 -12.83 -8.34
C ARG A 121 -0.72 -12.31 -8.34
N THR A 122 -1.12 -11.53 -7.34
CA THR A 122 -2.47 -10.95 -7.28
C THR A 122 -2.72 -10.02 -8.46
N ALA A 123 -1.76 -9.14 -8.80
CA ALA A 123 -1.87 -8.26 -9.97
C ALA A 123 -2.04 -9.07 -11.28
N LEU A 124 -1.27 -10.15 -11.45
CA LEU A 124 -1.39 -11.04 -12.59
C LEU A 124 -2.78 -11.72 -12.65
N THR A 125 -3.30 -12.19 -11.52
CA THR A 125 -4.66 -12.76 -11.44
C THR A 125 -5.71 -11.74 -11.88
N CYS A 126 -5.61 -10.49 -11.42
CA CYS A 126 -6.53 -9.43 -11.83
C CYS A 126 -6.48 -9.19 -13.34
N VAL A 127 -5.29 -9.05 -13.92
CA VAL A 127 -5.13 -8.85 -15.37
C VAL A 127 -5.70 -10.02 -16.16
N ASN A 128 -5.45 -11.25 -15.74
CA ASN A 128 -6.02 -12.44 -16.38
C ASN A 128 -7.55 -12.46 -16.32
N GLY A 129 -8.13 -12.03 -15.19
CA GLY A 129 -9.59 -11.84 -15.05
C GLY A 129 -10.13 -10.84 -16.06
N CYS A 130 -9.51 -9.65 -16.17
CA CYS A 130 -9.90 -8.63 -17.15
C CYS A 130 -9.77 -9.12 -18.59
N ILE A 131 -8.73 -9.88 -18.93
CA ILE A 131 -8.57 -10.49 -20.26
C ILE A 131 -9.72 -11.45 -20.55
N ALA A 132 -10.11 -12.28 -19.57
CA ALA A 132 -11.24 -13.19 -19.72
C ALA A 132 -12.56 -12.44 -19.93
N GLU A 133 -12.81 -11.35 -19.18
CA GLU A 133 -13.99 -10.50 -19.36
C GLU A 133 -14.03 -9.84 -20.74
N VAL A 134 -12.90 -9.33 -21.24
CA VAL A 134 -12.81 -8.76 -22.60
C VAL A 134 -13.14 -9.82 -23.66
N ASN A 135 -12.71 -11.07 -23.48
CA ASN A 135 -13.05 -12.14 -24.40
C ASN A 135 -14.54 -12.47 -24.39
N ILE A 136 -15.20 -12.41 -23.23
CA ILE A 136 -16.66 -12.57 -23.11
C ILE A 136 -17.37 -11.44 -23.86
N LEU A 137 -16.99 -10.19 -23.59
CA LEU A 137 -17.58 -9.01 -24.24
C LEU A 137 -17.44 -9.07 -25.77
N ARG A 138 -16.29 -9.55 -26.27
CA ARG A 138 -16.09 -9.76 -27.71
C ARG A 138 -17.07 -10.80 -28.26
N GLY A 139 -17.27 -11.92 -27.56
CA GLY A 139 -18.24 -12.95 -27.95
C GLY A 139 -19.67 -12.43 -27.97
N ASP A 140 -20.04 -11.61 -26.98
CA ASP A 140 -21.36 -10.97 -26.94
C ASP A 140 -21.56 -10.00 -28.11
N TRP A 141 -20.53 -9.21 -28.44
CA TRP A 141 -20.57 -8.30 -29.58
C TRP A 141 -20.76 -9.05 -30.91
N GLU A 142 -20.03 -10.14 -31.13
CA GLU A 142 -20.20 -11.01 -32.30
C GLU A 142 -21.60 -11.65 -32.38
N ALA A 143 -22.25 -11.88 -31.24
CA ALA A 143 -23.62 -12.38 -31.21
C ALA A 143 -24.64 -11.27 -31.55
N TYR A 144 -24.40 -10.04 -31.09
CA TYR A 144 -25.22 -8.89 -31.47
C TYR A 144 -25.10 -8.56 -32.96
N ASP A 145 -23.89 -8.62 -33.52
CA ASP A 145 -23.62 -8.37 -34.93
C ASP A 145 -24.41 -9.34 -35.82
N ARG A 146 -24.33 -10.65 -35.55
CA ARG A 146 -25.12 -11.67 -36.26
C ARG A 146 -26.63 -11.42 -36.21
N ARG A 147 -27.16 -10.99 -35.06
CA ARG A 147 -28.60 -10.65 -34.93
C ARG A 147 -28.98 -9.44 -35.78
N LEU A 148 -28.07 -8.47 -35.92
CA LEU A 148 -28.28 -7.31 -36.77
C LEU A 148 -28.33 -7.73 -38.24
N GLU A 149 -27.39 -8.57 -38.67
CA GLU A 149 -27.35 -9.13 -40.04
C GLU A 149 -28.64 -9.90 -40.35
N ASP A 150 -29.10 -10.76 -39.43
CA ASP A 150 -30.36 -11.50 -39.58
C ASP A 150 -31.57 -10.55 -39.76
N TYR A 151 -31.60 -9.47 -38.97
CA TYR A 151 -32.67 -8.48 -39.04
C TYR A 151 -32.64 -7.68 -40.33
N GLU A 152 -31.45 -7.27 -40.77
CA GLU A 152 -31.26 -6.57 -42.05
C GLU A 152 -31.71 -7.45 -43.21
N GLN A 153 -31.33 -8.73 -43.21
CA GLN A 153 -31.74 -9.68 -44.24
C GLN A 153 -33.27 -9.86 -44.25
N SER A 154 -33.91 -9.94 -43.08
CA SER A 154 -35.38 -10.01 -42.97
C SER A 154 -36.07 -8.78 -43.55
N LEU A 155 -35.54 -7.58 -43.27
CA LEU A 155 -36.06 -6.33 -43.84
C LEU A 155 -35.90 -6.28 -45.36
N ARG A 156 -34.75 -6.71 -45.89
CA ARG A 156 -34.52 -6.79 -47.34
C ARG A 156 -35.53 -7.73 -48.00
N SER A 157 -35.73 -8.94 -47.46
CA SER A 157 -36.72 -9.88 -48.00
C SER A 157 -38.14 -9.33 -47.97
N ARG A 158 -38.53 -8.62 -46.89
CA ARG A 158 -39.84 -7.96 -46.80
C ARG A 158 -39.99 -6.83 -47.81
N LYS A 159 -38.93 -6.04 -48.02
CA LYS A 159 -38.91 -4.99 -49.02
C LYS A 159 -39.15 -5.58 -50.42
N GLU A 160 -38.40 -6.62 -50.79
CA GLU A 160 -38.54 -7.30 -52.08
C GLU A 160 -39.96 -7.83 -52.29
N MET A 161 -40.58 -8.40 -51.23
CA MET A 161 -41.96 -8.86 -51.29
C MET A 161 -42.97 -7.72 -51.53
N ILE A 162 -42.76 -6.56 -50.91
CA ILE A 162 -43.62 -5.38 -51.10
C ILE A 162 -43.44 -4.82 -52.52
N GLU A 163 -42.20 -4.73 -53.00
CA GLU A 163 -41.89 -4.28 -54.37
C GLU A 163 -42.54 -5.20 -55.41
N ALA A 164 -42.43 -6.53 -55.24
CA ALA A 164 -43.12 -7.49 -56.11
C ALA A 164 -44.65 -7.36 -56.04
N SER A 165 -45.21 -7.12 -54.85
CA SER A 165 -46.66 -6.92 -54.69
C SER A 165 -47.12 -5.64 -55.39
N LEU A 166 -46.29 -4.59 -55.41
CA LEU A 166 -46.58 -3.34 -56.11
C LEU A 166 -46.59 -3.54 -57.63
N ASP A 167 -45.66 -4.33 -58.16
CA ASP A 167 -45.60 -4.67 -59.59
C ASP A 167 -46.84 -5.47 -60.04
N ASP A 168 -47.43 -6.28 -59.16
CA ASP A 168 -48.63 -7.08 -59.44
C ASP A 168 -49.96 -6.28 -59.41
N ILE A 169 -49.94 -5.03 -58.89
CA ILE A 169 -51.13 -4.16 -58.90
C ILE A 169 -51.32 -3.61 -60.32
N ASN A 170 -52.25 -4.23 -61.06
CA ASN A 170 -52.68 -3.75 -62.36
C ASN A 170 -53.73 -2.63 -62.22
N LEU A 171 -53.80 -1.74 -63.22
CA LEU A 171 -54.88 -0.76 -63.33
C LEU A 171 -56.24 -1.50 -63.36
N PRO A 172 -57.19 -1.19 -62.47
CA PRO A 172 -58.53 -1.76 -62.53
C PRO A 172 -59.21 -1.39 -63.86
N ASP A 173 -60.09 -2.24 -64.35
CA ASP A 173 -60.92 -1.92 -65.52
C ASP A 173 -61.76 -0.66 -65.18
N PRO A 174 -61.80 0.36 -66.07
CA PRO A 174 -62.58 1.58 -65.84
C PRO A 174 -64.06 1.34 -65.51
N SER A 175 -64.61 0.18 -65.87
CA SER A 175 -65.99 -0.21 -65.53
C SER A 175 -66.19 -0.69 -64.07
N GLU A 176 -65.11 -1.04 -63.36
CA GLU A 176 -65.15 -1.48 -61.95
C GLU A 176 -64.91 -0.32 -60.97
N VAL A 177 -64.37 0.80 -61.45
CA VAL A 177 -64.19 2.03 -60.67
C VAL A 177 -65.40 2.94 -60.91
N GLY A 178 -66.36 2.91 -59.98
CA GLY A 178 -67.52 3.80 -60.03
C GLY A 178 -67.08 5.28 -60.07
N ASP A 179 -67.70 6.07 -60.95
CA ASP A 179 -67.39 7.49 -61.08
C ASP A 179 -67.74 8.21 -59.76
N SER A 180 -66.71 8.71 -59.08
CA SER A 180 -66.88 9.44 -57.82
C SER A 180 -67.67 10.74 -58.00
N MET A 181 -67.87 11.19 -59.25
CA MET A 181 -68.72 12.35 -59.55
C MET A 181 -70.21 12.03 -59.65
N GLU A 182 -70.63 10.75 -59.70
CA GLU A 182 -72.07 10.39 -59.74
C GLU A 182 -72.80 10.70 -58.43
N HIS A 183 -72.10 11.06 -57.35
CA HIS A 183 -72.68 11.41 -56.04
C HIS A 183 -72.43 12.86 -55.61
N ILE A 184 -71.97 13.74 -56.51
CA ILE A 184 -71.86 15.17 -56.21
C ILE A 184 -73.26 15.80 -56.35
N GLU A 185 -73.96 15.98 -55.23
CA GLU A 185 -75.20 16.77 -55.20
C GLU A 185 -74.92 18.20 -55.67
N ASN A 186 -75.68 18.65 -56.68
CA ASN A 186 -75.63 20.03 -57.15
C ASN A 186 -76.23 20.93 -56.07
N VAL A 187 -75.40 21.79 -55.48
CA VAL A 187 -75.85 22.81 -54.52
C VAL A 187 -76.55 23.92 -55.30
N GLU A 188 -77.75 24.32 -54.87
CA GLU A 188 -78.50 25.42 -55.51
C GLU A 188 -77.71 26.73 -55.43
N ASP A 189 -77.55 27.40 -56.58
CA ASP A 189 -76.91 28.70 -56.68
C ASP A 189 -77.85 29.78 -56.13
N LEU A 190 -77.53 30.26 -54.92
CA LEU A 190 -78.29 31.31 -54.24
C LEU A 190 -77.88 32.72 -54.66
N GLU A 191 -76.91 32.89 -55.57
CA GLU A 191 -76.42 34.22 -55.99
C GLU A 191 -77.28 34.91 -57.06
N HIS A 192 -78.28 34.21 -57.62
CA HIS A 192 -79.19 34.74 -58.65
C HIS A 192 -80.69 34.70 -58.25
N GLN A 193 -81.03 35.13 -57.03
CA GLN A 193 -82.41 35.49 -56.64
C GLN A 193 -82.59 36.99 -56.38
#